data_AF-A0A2A4YVH7-F1
#
_entry.id   AF-A0A2A4YVH7-F1
#
_cell.length_a   1.000
_cell.length_b   1.000
_cell.length_c   1.000
_cell.angle_alpha   90.00
_cell.angle_beta   90.00
_cell.angle_gamma   90.00
#
_symmetry.space_group_name_H-M   'P 1'
#
loop_
_entity.id
_entity.type
_entity.pdbx_description
1 polymer ?
#
loop_
_entity_poly.entity_id
_entity_poly.type
_entity_poly.pdbx_seq_one_letter_code
_entity_poly.pdbx_strand_id
1 'polypeptide(L)'
;MKYDLLHIQGKPYVLVPLHDYREISSTGSDSTLPNDILDEIAAQQTHPIRIIRKFREMTQADLAEASGISRPYLTEIETGKKDGSIRALKALAEALGVTVGDIT
;
A
#
# COMPACT_ATOMS: atom_id res chain seq x y z
N MET A 1 19.57 -15.23 12.99
CA MET A 1 18.44 -16.13 13.32
C MET A 1 18.65 -17.43 12.55
N LYS A 2 18.66 -18.59 13.23
CA LYS A 2 18.92 -19.90 12.63
C LYS A 2 17.64 -20.73 12.73
N TYR A 3 16.86 -20.76 11.65
CA TYR A 3 15.66 -21.59 11.58
C TYR A 3 16.00 -22.90 10.88
N ASP A 4 15.39 -23.99 11.35
CA ASP A 4 15.59 -25.30 10.74
C ASP A 4 14.74 -25.45 9.47
N LEU A 5 15.36 -26.00 8.42
CA LEU A 5 14.72 -26.26 7.13
C LEU A 5 14.07 -27.65 7.14
N LEU A 6 12.75 -27.67 7.01
CA LEU A 6 11.95 -28.88 6.85
C LEU A 6 11.71 -29.12 5.37
N HIS A 7 11.75 -30.37 4.92
CA HIS A 7 11.39 -30.71 3.54
C HIS A 7 10.10 -31.53 3.55
N ILE A 8 9.02 -30.97 3.01
CA ILE A 8 7.71 -31.62 2.93
C ILE A 8 7.36 -31.77 1.44
N GLN A 9 7.20 -33.02 0.98
CA GLN A 9 6.96 -33.34 -0.44
C GLN A 9 8.00 -32.72 -1.40
N GLY A 10 9.28 -32.70 -1.00
CA GLY A 10 10.37 -32.14 -1.80
C GLY A 10 10.43 -30.60 -1.82
N LYS A 11 9.50 -29.92 -1.14
CA LYS A 11 9.52 -28.47 -0.99
C LYS A 11 10.13 -28.07 0.36
N PRO A 12 11.06 -27.10 0.40
CA PRO A 12 11.60 -26.60 1.64
C PRO A 12 10.60 -25.68 2.34
N TYR A 13 10.45 -25.87 3.65
CA TYR A 13 9.64 -25.10 4.58
C TYR A 13 10.50 -24.71 5.78
N VAL A 14 10.13 -23.63 6.46
CA VAL A 14 10.80 -23.16 7.68
C VAL A 14 9.74 -22.94 8.76
N LEU A 15 9.97 -23.44 9.97
CA LEU A 15 9.14 -23.13 11.13
C LEU A 15 9.69 -21.88 11.80
N VAL A 16 8.84 -20.86 11.89
CA VAL A 16 9.16 -19.57 12.47
C VAL A 16 8.21 -19.32 13.65
N PRO A 17 8.70 -18.97 14.85
CA PRO A 17 7.85 -18.55 15.96
C PRO A 17 6.90 -17.42 15.54
N LEU A 18 5.68 -17.40 16.09
CA LEU A 18 4.65 -16.46 15.62
C LEU A 18 5.06 -14.98 15.73
N HIS A 19 5.84 -14.60 16.74
CA HIS A 19 6.34 -13.22 16.89
C HIS A 19 7.37 -12.87 15.79
N ASP A 20 8.33 -13.75 15.54
CA ASP A 20 9.28 -13.61 14.43
C ASP A 20 8.58 -13.59 13.07
N TYR A 21 7.58 -14.46 12.87
CA TYR A 21 6.78 -14.46 11.65
C TYR A 21 6.08 -13.13 11.49
N ARG A 22 5.53 -12.55 12.56
CA ARG A 22 4.88 -11.23 12.51
C ARG A 22 5.86 -10.11 12.21
N GLU A 23 7.10 -10.17 12.67
CA GLU A 23 8.14 -9.19 12.33
C GLU A 23 8.62 -9.33 10.87
N ILE A 24 8.81 -10.56 10.41
CA ILE A 24 9.20 -10.89 9.04
C ILE A 24 8.04 -10.63 8.07
N SER A 25 6.81 -10.89 8.49
CA SER A 25 5.58 -10.62 7.73
C SER A 25 5.13 -9.18 7.87
N SER A 26 5.57 -8.42 8.89
CA SER A 26 5.37 -6.96 8.94
C SER A 26 6.40 -6.26 8.07
N THR A 27 7.57 -6.85 7.88
CA THR A 27 8.50 -6.44 6.81
C THR A 27 8.05 -6.94 5.44
N GLY A 28 7.19 -7.98 5.39
CA GLY A 28 6.54 -8.49 4.17
C GLY A 28 5.10 -8.01 3.93
N SER A 29 4.52 -7.23 4.84
CA SER A 29 3.46 -6.29 4.52
C SER A 29 4.22 -5.07 4.03
N ASP A 30 4.42 -4.96 2.72
CA ASP A 30 5.12 -3.85 2.05
C ASP A 30 4.45 -2.47 2.30
N SER A 31 3.56 -2.36 3.28
CA SER A 31 2.93 -1.11 3.68
C SER A 31 3.86 -0.36 4.63
N THR A 32 4.40 0.75 4.14
CA THR A 32 5.20 1.70 4.94
C THR A 32 4.34 2.59 5.85
N LEU A 33 3.05 2.28 6.00
CA LEU A 33 2.06 3.12 6.66
C LEU A 33 1.91 2.76 8.14
N PRO A 34 1.72 3.76 9.03
CA PRO A 34 1.35 3.54 10.43
C PRO A 34 0.02 2.79 10.59
N ASN A 35 -0.14 2.05 11.70
CA ASN A 35 -1.34 1.25 11.97
C ASN A 35 -2.63 2.08 11.99
N ASP A 36 -2.59 3.31 12.51
CA ASP A 36 -3.73 4.23 12.52
C ASP A 36 -4.22 4.59 11.11
N ILE A 37 -3.31 4.70 10.15
CA ILE A 37 -3.66 4.94 8.74
C ILE A 37 -4.25 3.68 8.11
N LEU A 38 -3.72 2.50 8.43
CA LEU A 38 -4.26 1.22 7.97
C LEU A 38 -5.68 0.99 8.50
N ASP A 39 -5.93 1.33 9.76
CA ASP A 39 -7.26 1.26 10.37
C ASP A 39 -8.25 2.21 9.69
N GLU A 40 -7.81 3.42 9.31
CA GLU A 40 -8.63 4.37 8.56
C GLU A 40 -8.97 3.86 7.15
N ILE A 41 -7.99 3.27 6.45
CA ILE A 41 -8.20 2.63 5.14
C ILE A 41 -9.19 1.47 5.27
N ALA A 42 -9.03 0.63 6.29
CA ALA A 42 -9.89 -0.53 6.55
C ALA A 42 -11.34 -0.14 6.88
N ALA A 43 -11.57 1.08 7.40
CA ALA A 43 -12.92 1.60 7.63
C ALA A 43 -13.69 1.89 6.33
N GLN A 44 -13.02 1.96 5.16
CA GLN A 44 -13.62 2.13 3.82
C GLN A 44 -14.54 3.36 3.65
N GLN A 45 -14.37 4.38 4.48
CA GLN A 45 -15.18 5.61 4.41
C GLN A 45 -14.60 6.63 3.42
N THR A 46 -13.29 6.60 3.22
CA THR A 46 -12.55 7.52 2.35
C THR A 46 -11.64 6.71 1.43
N HIS A 47 -11.46 7.17 0.20
CA HIS A 47 -10.58 6.50 -0.75
C HIS A 47 -9.13 6.42 -0.21
N PRO A 48 -8.46 5.25 -0.26
CA PRO A 48 -7.12 5.06 0.32
C PRO A 48 -6.08 6.09 -0.17
N ILE A 49 -6.05 6.37 -1.47
CA ILE A 49 -5.21 7.42 -2.08
C ILE A 49 -5.35 8.77 -1.37
N ARG A 50 -6.57 9.18 -1.01
CA ARG A 50 -6.81 10.45 -0.34
C ARG A 50 -6.29 10.45 1.10
N ILE A 51 -6.49 9.34 1.81
CA ILE A 51 -6.00 9.15 3.19
C ILE A 51 -4.48 9.27 3.19
N ILE A 52 -3.81 8.46 2.36
CA ILE A 52 -2.35 8.40 2.30
C ILE A 52 -1.77 9.74 1.82
N ARG A 53 -2.39 10.38 0.82
CA ARG A 53 -1.96 11.71 0.36
C ARG A 53 -2.01 12.74 1.48
N LYS A 54 -3.07 12.72 2.30
CA LYS A 54 -3.21 13.62 3.45
C LYS A 54 -2.18 13.32 4.53
N PHE A 55 -1.91 12.05 4.80
CA PHE A 55 -0.85 11.62 5.71
C PHE A 55 0.54 12.09 5.24
N ARG A 56 0.80 12.09 3.92
CA ARG A 56 2.03 12.63 3.31
C ARG A 56 2.04 14.16 3.16
N GLU A 57 1.03 14.85 3.70
CA GLU A 57 0.88 16.31 3.63
C GLU A 57 0.83 16.88 2.19
N MET A 58 0.46 16.06 1.21
CA MET A 58 0.40 16.45 -0.20
C MET A 58 -0.97 17.05 -0.56
N THR A 59 -0.96 18.11 -1.36
CA THR A 59 -2.18 18.58 -2.04
C THR A 59 -2.50 17.69 -3.25
N GLN A 60 -3.72 17.79 -3.79
CA GLN A 60 -4.06 17.11 -5.04
C GLN A 60 -3.22 17.61 -6.22
N ALA A 61 -2.74 18.86 -6.18
CA ALA A 61 -1.87 19.38 -7.22
C ALA A 61 -0.49 18.70 -7.14
N ASP A 62 0.08 18.60 -5.94
CA ASP A 62 1.40 17.98 -5.71
C ASP A 62 1.41 16.51 -6.13
N LEU A 63 0.37 15.75 -5.76
CA LEU A 63 0.30 14.33 -6.14
C LEU A 63 0.07 14.16 -7.64
N ALA A 64 -0.77 15.00 -8.25
CA ALA A 64 -1.00 14.95 -9.69
C ALA A 64 0.28 15.24 -10.48
N GLU A 65 1.06 16.23 -10.04
CA GLU A 65 2.37 16.55 -10.61
C GLU A 65 3.35 15.39 -10.42
N ALA A 66 3.51 14.88 -9.20
CA ALA A 66 4.44 13.80 -8.88
C ALA A 66 4.13 12.49 -9.62
N SER A 67 2.84 12.18 -9.83
CA SER A 67 2.40 10.97 -10.54
C SER A 67 2.23 11.17 -12.06
N GLY A 68 2.43 12.39 -12.57
CA GLY A 68 2.29 12.70 -14.00
C GLY A 68 0.86 12.51 -14.54
N ILE A 69 -0.17 12.68 -13.70
CA ILE A 69 -1.57 12.63 -14.11
C ILE A 69 -2.25 14.00 -13.94
N SER A 70 -3.41 14.19 -14.57
CA SER A 70 -4.14 15.44 -14.41
C SER A 70 -4.85 15.51 -13.05
N ARG A 71 -4.85 16.69 -12.42
CA ARG A 71 -5.56 16.93 -11.16
C ARG A 71 -7.05 16.55 -11.23
N PRO A 72 -7.81 16.86 -12.30
CA PRO A 72 -9.20 16.41 -12.42
C PRO A 72 -9.33 14.89 -12.43
N TYR A 73 -8.41 14.18 -13.08
CA TYR A 73 -8.44 12.72 -13.11
C TYR A 73 -8.15 12.13 -11.73
N LEU A 74 -7.18 12.68 -10.99
CA LEU A 74 -6.95 12.31 -9.58
C LEU A 74 -8.21 12.52 -8.73
N THR A 75 -8.93 13.63 -8.90
CA THR A 75 -10.18 13.87 -8.18
C THR A 75 -11.25 12.83 -8.50
N GLU A 76 -11.39 12.44 -9.78
CA GLU A 76 -12.34 11.38 -10.15
C GLU A 76 -11.98 10.03 -9.50
N ILE A 77 -10.69 9.75 -9.30
CA ILE A 77 -10.24 8.55 -8.58
C ILE A 77 -10.55 8.67 -7.09
N GLU A 78 -10.13 9.75 -6.41
CA GLU A 78 -10.33 9.93 -4.97
C GLU A 78 -11.81 10.01 -4.54
N THR A 79 -12.72 10.28 -5.47
CA THR A 79 -14.18 10.30 -5.24
C THR A 79 -14.87 9.01 -5.64
N GLY A 80 -14.12 8.01 -6.16
CA GLY A 80 -14.67 6.74 -6.63
C GLY A 80 -15.47 6.85 -7.92
N LYS A 81 -15.42 7.98 -8.63
CA LYS A 81 -16.07 8.14 -9.93
C LYS A 81 -15.38 7.31 -11.02
N LYS A 82 -14.07 7.06 -10.87
CA LYS A 82 -13.28 6.19 -11.73
C LYS A 82 -12.31 5.36 -10.89
N ASP A 83 -12.14 4.09 -11.23
CA ASP A 83 -11.18 3.21 -10.54
C ASP A 83 -9.71 3.55 -10.85
N GLY A 84 -9.47 4.33 -11.92
CA GLY A 84 -8.13 4.61 -12.41
C GLY A 84 -7.57 3.51 -13.31
N SER A 85 -6.67 3.86 -14.22
CA SER A 85 -5.97 2.85 -15.03
C SER A 85 -4.84 2.21 -14.21
N ILE A 86 -4.46 0.97 -14.54
CA ILE A 86 -3.31 0.29 -13.91
C ILE A 86 -2.06 1.18 -13.96
N ARG A 87 -1.84 1.89 -15.06
CA ARG A 87 -0.71 2.82 -15.20
C ARG A 87 -0.81 3.99 -14.21
N ALA A 88 -1.99 4.57 -14.05
CA ALA A 88 -2.22 5.66 -13.11
C ALA A 88 -2.07 5.21 -11.66
N LEU A 89 -2.63 4.05 -11.29
CA LEU A 89 -2.50 3.50 -9.94
C LEU A 89 -1.04 3.20 -9.60
N LYS A 90 -0.25 2.64 -10.54
CA LYS A 90 1.19 2.45 -10.34
C LYS A 90 1.93 3.77 -10.10
N ALA A 91 1.66 4.79 -10.91
CA ALA A 91 2.30 6.09 -10.76
C ALA A 91 1.90 6.79 -9.44
N LEU A 92 0.65 6.63 -9.01
CA LEU A 92 0.16 7.16 -7.73
C LEU A 92 0.80 6.44 -6.54
N ALA A 93 0.89 5.11 -6.58
CA ALA A 93 1.55 4.33 -5.54
C ALA A 93 3.02 4.72 -5.39
N GLU A 94 3.73 4.83 -6.52
CA GLU A 94 5.13 5.28 -6.56
C GLU A 94 5.30 6.69 -5.97
N ALA A 95 4.47 7.64 -6.38
CA ALA A 95 4.51 9.02 -5.86
C ALA A 95 4.17 9.11 -4.36
N LEU A 96 3.37 8.19 -3.84
CA LEU A 96 3.00 8.11 -2.42
C LEU A 96 3.98 7.29 -1.58
N GLY A 97 4.95 6.61 -2.20
CA GLY A 97 5.92 5.75 -1.55
C GLY A 97 5.29 4.50 -0.92
N VAL A 98 4.28 3.94 -1.58
CA VAL A 98 3.52 2.75 -1.15
C VAL A 98 3.37 1.77 -2.31
N THR A 99 2.84 0.58 -2.05
CA THR A 99 2.52 -0.38 -3.10
C THR A 99 1.14 -0.10 -3.70
N VAL A 100 0.86 -0.70 -4.86
CA VAL A 100 -0.48 -0.64 -5.45
C VAL A 100 -1.52 -1.26 -4.52
N GLY A 101 -1.15 -2.30 -3.76
CA GLY A 101 -2.06 -2.95 -2.81
C GLY A 101 -2.45 -2.06 -1.62
N ASP A 102 -1.67 -1.03 -1.32
CA ASP A 102 -2.02 -0.06 -0.26
C ASP A 102 -3.08 0.95 -0.71
N ILE A 103 -3.31 1.08 -2.02
CA ILE A 103 -4.19 2.11 -2.58
C ILE A 103 -5.45 1.57 -3.29
N THR A 104 -5.61 0.24 -3.33
CA THR A 104 -6.73 -0.48 -3.96
C THR A 104 -7.45 -1.35 -2.95
#